data_AF-K9P7W4-F1
#
_entry.id   AF-K9P7W4-F1
#
_cell.length_a   1.000
_cell.length_b   1.000
_cell.length_c   1.000
_cell.angle_alpha   90.00
_cell.angle_beta   90.00
_cell.angle_gamma   90.00
#
_symmetry.space_group_name_H-M   'P 1'
#
loop_
_entity.id
_entity.type
_entity.pdbx_description
1 polymer ?
#
loop_
_entity_poly.entity_id
_entity_poly.type
_entity_poly.pdbx_seq_one_letter_code
_entity_poly.pdbx_strand_id
1 'polypeptide(L)'
;MFAALPASIAFALNFAHPLLMWVLLGLAGYAMVLGIKAKKTRTASAEDRKELIKGQFAKRHFQFGSIVLALMVLGCVGGMAVTYINNGKLFVSPHLLVGLGMLSLIALAASLSPLMQAGNLIARKVHVGLNMTLMTLFLWQAVSGMQIVNKILTAPAT
;
A
#
# COMPACT_ATOMS: atom_id res chain seq x y z
N MET A 1 19.20 8.04 -26.70
CA MET A 1 18.03 8.88 -26.33
C MET A 1 16.81 7.99 -26.40
N PHE A 2 16.03 7.90 -25.31
CA PHE A 2 14.68 7.33 -25.41
C PHE A 2 13.83 8.28 -26.28
N ALA A 3 13.01 7.75 -27.17
CA ALA A 3 12.06 8.58 -27.91
C ALA A 3 11.13 9.28 -26.91
N ALA A 4 10.91 10.59 -27.09
CA ALA A 4 9.99 11.34 -26.24
C ALA A 4 8.58 10.76 -26.37
N LEU A 5 7.91 10.51 -25.24
CA LEU A 5 6.52 10.07 -25.26
C LEU A 5 5.65 11.17 -25.88
N PRO A 6 4.59 10.81 -26.62
CA PRO A 6 3.57 11.76 -27.03
C PRO A 6 3.00 12.50 -25.81
N ALA A 7 2.80 13.81 -25.94
CA ALA A 7 2.38 14.68 -24.82
C ALA A 7 1.08 14.19 -24.12
N SER A 8 0.13 13.66 -24.90
CA SER A 8 -1.11 13.09 -24.35
C SER A 8 -0.86 11.85 -23.48
N ILE A 9 0.09 10.99 -23.87
CA ILE A 9 0.48 9.80 -23.10
C ILE A 9 1.23 10.23 -21.83
N ALA A 10 2.19 11.15 -21.95
CA ALA A 10 2.92 11.68 -20.80
C ALA A 10 1.97 12.31 -19.77
N PHE A 11 0.97 13.07 -20.22
CA PHE A 11 -0.07 13.64 -19.36
C PHE A 11 -0.91 12.55 -18.69
N ALA A 12 -1.44 11.59 -19.46
CA ALA A 12 -2.29 10.51 -18.94
C ALA A 12 -1.58 9.63 -17.89
N LEU A 13 -0.29 9.39 -18.05
CA LEU A 13 0.50 8.58 -17.12
C LEU A 13 0.56 9.16 -15.70
N ASN A 14 0.42 10.49 -15.53
CA ASN A 14 0.39 11.11 -14.20
C ASN A 14 -0.76 10.61 -13.32
N PHE A 15 -1.83 10.07 -13.93
CA PHE A 15 -3.02 9.60 -13.22
C PHE A 15 -3.00 8.10 -12.91
N ALA A 16 -2.09 7.34 -13.53
CA ALA A 16 -1.98 5.90 -13.32
C ALA A 16 -1.61 5.56 -11.86
N HIS A 17 -0.62 6.24 -11.30
CA HIS A 17 -0.21 6.04 -9.91
C HIS A 17 -1.32 6.43 -8.91
N PRO A 18 -1.92 7.64 -8.95
CA PRO A 18 -3.04 8.00 -8.07
C PRO A 18 -4.21 7.01 -8.13
N LEU A 19 -4.60 6.56 -9.32
CA LEU A 19 -5.69 5.58 -9.48
C LEU A 19 -5.34 4.25 -8.81
N LEU A 20 -4.12 3.75 -9.05
CA LEU A 20 -3.62 2.54 -8.39
C LEU A 20 -3.60 2.69 -6.86
N MET A 21 -3.19 3.85 -6.34
CA MET A 21 -3.13 4.10 -4.90
C MET A 21 -4.52 4.05 -4.25
N TRP A 22 -5.57 4.54 -4.91
CA TRP A 22 -6.95 4.41 -4.40
C TRP A 22 -7.43 2.97 -4.35
N VAL A 23 -7.18 2.18 -5.41
CA VAL A 23 -7.48 0.74 -5.42
C VAL A 23 -6.73 0.04 -4.29
N LEU A 24 -5.45 0.37 -4.12
CA LEU A 24 -4.58 -0.22 -3.12
C LEU A 24 -5.01 0.14 -1.69
N LEU A 25 -5.49 1.36 -1.46
CA LEU A 25 -6.06 1.77 -0.16
C LEU A 25 -7.29 0.93 0.20
N GLY A 26 -8.18 0.67 -0.78
CA GLY A 26 -9.33 -0.23 -0.60
C GLY A 26 -8.91 -1.67 -0.27
N LEU A 27 -7.94 -2.21 -1.02
CA LEU A 27 -7.38 -3.54 -0.77
C LEU A 27 -6.70 -3.64 0.60
N ALA A 28 -5.96 -2.61 1.01
CA ALA A 28 -5.30 -2.54 2.31
C ALA A 28 -6.31 -2.50 3.46
N GLY A 29 -7.39 -1.70 3.32
CA GLY A 29 -8.51 -1.69 4.27
C GLY A 29 -9.18 -3.07 4.39
N TYR A 30 -9.41 -3.74 3.26
CA TYR A 30 -9.95 -5.10 3.28
C TYR A 30 -9.00 -6.12 3.92
N ALA A 31 -7.69 -6.05 3.61
CA ALA A 31 -6.67 -6.88 4.25
C ALA A 31 -6.63 -6.64 5.77
N MET A 32 -6.78 -5.39 6.24
CA MET A 32 -6.90 -5.06 7.65
C MET A 32 -8.11 -5.75 8.29
N VAL A 33 -9.30 -5.69 7.66
CA VAL A 33 -10.50 -6.39 8.15
C VAL A 33 -10.26 -7.89 8.29
N LEU A 34 -9.60 -8.51 7.29
CA LEU A 34 -9.23 -9.93 7.37
C LEU A 34 -8.25 -10.21 8.52
N GLY A 35 -7.28 -9.33 8.76
CA GLY A 35 -6.35 -9.42 9.89
C GLY A 35 -7.05 -9.36 11.25
N ILE A 36 -8.03 -8.45 11.40
CA ILE A 36 -8.86 -8.35 12.60
C ILE A 36 -9.67 -9.62 12.82
N LYS A 37 -10.32 -10.15 11.77
CA LYS A 37 -11.08 -11.41 11.85
C LYS A 37 -10.18 -12.62 12.13
N ALA A 38 -8.96 -12.64 11.59
CA ALA A 38 -7.96 -13.66 11.91
C ALA A 38 -7.54 -13.62 13.39
N LYS A 39 -7.33 -12.42 13.96
CA LYS A 39 -7.11 -12.25 15.40
C LYS A 39 -8.31 -12.76 16.20
N LYS A 40 -9.53 -12.35 15.83
CA LYS A 40 -10.77 -12.77 16.50
C LYS A 40 -10.92 -14.29 16.51
N THR A 41 -10.64 -14.97 15.39
CA THR A 41 -10.72 -16.44 15.27
C THR A 41 -9.81 -17.13 16.28
N ARG A 42 -8.61 -16.59 16.52
CA ARG A 42 -7.63 -17.16 17.46
C ARG A 42 -7.98 -16.90 18.93
N THR A 43 -8.67 -15.79 19.22
CA THR A 43 -9.01 -15.38 20.59
C THR A 43 -10.45 -15.69 20.99
N ALA A 44 -11.26 -16.23 20.09
CA ALA A 44 -12.65 -16.62 20.34
C ALA A 44 -12.75 -17.88 21.21
N SER A 45 -13.92 -18.04 21.86
CA SER A 45 -14.35 -19.25 22.56
C SER A 45 -14.39 -20.46 21.61
N ALA A 46 -14.51 -21.66 22.17
CA ALA A 46 -14.54 -22.89 21.37
C ALA A 46 -15.74 -22.93 20.42
N GLU A 47 -16.90 -22.44 20.88
CA GLU A 47 -18.16 -22.39 20.15
C GLU A 47 -18.05 -21.41 18.96
N ASP A 48 -17.64 -20.17 19.23
CA ASP A 48 -17.51 -19.12 18.20
C ASP A 48 -16.43 -19.45 17.17
N ARG A 49 -15.35 -20.11 17.62
CA ARG A 49 -14.24 -20.49 16.74
C ARG A 49 -14.66 -21.48 15.66
N LYS A 50 -15.60 -22.40 15.95
CA LYS A 50 -16.08 -23.39 14.96
C LYS A 50 -16.64 -22.71 13.71
N GLU A 51 -17.37 -21.62 13.90
CA GLU A 51 -17.93 -20.86 12.78
C GLU A 51 -16.87 -19.99 12.09
N LEU A 52 -16.05 -19.29 12.87
CA LEU A 52 -15.05 -18.36 12.34
C LEU A 52 -13.96 -19.03 11.49
N ILE A 53 -13.58 -20.28 11.81
CA ILE A 53 -12.56 -21.04 11.04
C ILE A 53 -12.98 -21.24 9.58
N LYS A 54 -14.29 -21.41 9.30
CA LYS A 54 -14.81 -21.58 7.93
C LYS A 54 -14.46 -20.40 7.02
N GLY A 55 -14.31 -19.19 7.59
CA GLY A 55 -13.98 -17.98 6.85
C GLY A 55 -12.53 -17.90 6.36
N GLN A 56 -11.64 -18.79 6.82
CA GLN A 56 -10.22 -18.86 6.44
C GLN A 56 -9.49 -17.50 6.46
N PHE A 57 -9.83 -16.63 7.43
CA PHE A 57 -9.41 -15.23 7.42
C PHE A 57 -7.90 -15.03 7.43
N ALA A 58 -7.14 -15.90 8.11
CA ALA A 58 -5.67 -15.82 8.12
C ALA A 58 -5.06 -16.10 6.75
N LYS A 59 -5.56 -17.13 6.03
CA LYS A 59 -5.12 -17.46 4.67
C LYS A 59 -5.44 -16.32 3.69
N ARG A 60 -6.66 -15.79 3.75
CA ARG A 60 -7.09 -14.67 2.91
C ARG A 60 -6.29 -13.40 3.24
N HIS A 61 -6.04 -13.11 4.51
CA HIS A 61 -5.22 -11.98 4.92
C HIS A 61 -3.81 -12.09 4.34
N PHE A 62 -3.20 -13.27 4.37
CA PHE A 62 -1.90 -13.50 3.73
C PHE A 62 -1.96 -13.24 2.21
N GLN A 63 -2.93 -13.83 1.51
CA GLN A 63 -3.08 -13.65 0.05
C GLN A 63 -3.28 -12.18 -0.34
N PHE A 64 -4.25 -11.50 0.28
CA PHE A 64 -4.52 -10.09 -0.01
C PHE A 64 -3.37 -9.19 0.46
N GLY A 65 -2.71 -9.51 1.57
CA GLY A 65 -1.50 -8.81 2.02
C GLY A 65 -0.35 -8.92 1.03
N SER A 66 -0.13 -10.09 0.43
CA SER A 66 0.86 -10.28 -0.64
C SER A 66 0.53 -9.47 -1.89
N ILE A 67 -0.75 -9.41 -2.27
CA ILE A 67 -1.20 -8.57 -3.40
C ILE A 67 -0.95 -7.08 -3.09
N VAL A 68 -1.31 -6.61 -1.90
CA VAL A 68 -1.07 -5.22 -1.46
C VAL A 68 0.42 -4.89 -1.50
N LEU A 69 1.29 -5.79 -0.99
CA LEU A 69 2.74 -5.60 -1.06
C LEU A 69 3.22 -5.47 -2.50
N ALA A 70 2.85 -6.39 -3.39
CA ALA A 70 3.27 -6.38 -4.79
C ALA A 70 2.82 -5.09 -5.50
N LEU A 71 1.55 -4.72 -5.35
CA LEU A 71 1.03 -3.50 -5.95
C LEU A 71 1.63 -2.23 -5.35
N MET A 72 2.03 -2.23 -4.08
CA MET A 72 2.65 -1.06 -3.43
C MET A 72 4.06 -0.85 -3.95
N VAL A 73 4.83 -1.95 -4.12
CA VAL A 73 6.14 -1.92 -4.79
C VAL A 73 6.00 -1.37 -6.21
N LEU A 74 5.12 -1.97 -7.02
CA LEU A 74 4.90 -1.56 -8.41
C LEU A 74 4.40 -0.13 -8.52
N GLY A 75 3.49 0.28 -7.64
CA GLY A 75 2.98 1.65 -7.60
C GLY A 75 4.05 2.67 -7.23
N CYS A 76 4.90 2.37 -6.25
CA CYS A 76 6.01 3.24 -5.86
C CYS A 76 7.02 3.39 -7.01
N VAL A 77 7.50 2.28 -7.56
CA VAL A 77 8.46 2.28 -8.69
C VAL A 77 7.84 2.94 -9.92
N GLY A 78 6.59 2.62 -10.25
CA GLY A 78 5.87 3.19 -11.39
C GLY A 78 5.65 4.70 -11.26
N GLY A 79 5.28 5.19 -10.07
CA GLY A 79 5.11 6.63 -9.82
C GLY A 79 6.43 7.40 -9.95
N MET A 80 7.53 6.85 -9.44
CA MET A 80 8.88 7.40 -9.64
C MET A 80 9.27 7.38 -11.12
N ALA A 81 9.04 6.27 -11.83
CA ALA A 81 9.35 6.14 -13.24
C ALA A 81 8.61 7.17 -14.10
N VAL A 82 7.30 7.34 -13.90
CA VAL A 82 6.50 8.37 -14.60
C VAL A 82 7.03 9.76 -14.30
N THR A 83 7.35 10.05 -13.03
CA THR A 83 7.94 11.35 -12.65
C THR A 83 9.25 11.62 -13.39
N TYR A 84 10.14 10.63 -13.43
CA TYR A 84 11.43 10.76 -14.09
C TYR A 84 11.30 10.92 -15.61
N ILE A 85 10.44 10.12 -16.25
CA ILE A 85 10.20 10.19 -17.70
C ILE A 85 9.62 11.55 -18.09
N ASN A 86 8.67 12.08 -17.31
CA ASN A 86 8.00 13.34 -17.63
C ASN A 86 8.84 14.59 -17.30
N ASN A 87 9.79 14.51 -16.36
CA ASN A 87 10.49 15.70 -15.83
C ASN A 87 12.02 15.63 -15.96
N GLY A 88 12.58 14.50 -16.39
CA GLY A 88 14.03 14.25 -16.42
C GLY A 88 14.70 14.14 -15.05
N LYS A 89 13.94 14.19 -13.96
CA LYS A 89 14.42 14.09 -12.58
C LYS A 89 13.33 13.61 -11.63
N LEU A 90 13.74 13.15 -10.46
CA LEU A 90 12.85 12.90 -9.32
C LEU A 90 12.84 14.12 -8.40
N PHE A 91 11.66 14.47 -7.90
CA PHE A 91 11.51 15.51 -6.89
C PHE A 91 11.54 14.88 -5.49
N VAL A 92 12.52 15.26 -4.66
CA VAL A 92 12.61 14.83 -3.27
C VAL A 92 11.59 15.62 -2.45
N SER A 93 10.34 15.19 -2.52
CA SER A 93 9.20 15.79 -1.81
C SER A 93 8.84 14.99 -0.57
N PRO A 94 8.10 15.58 0.40
CA PRO A 94 7.54 14.84 1.52
C PRO A 94 6.69 13.64 1.06
N HIS A 95 5.97 13.75 -0.06
CA HIS A 95 5.17 12.65 -0.60
C HIS A 95 6.04 11.45 -1.00
N LEU A 96 7.12 11.70 -1.74
CA LEU A 96 8.07 10.65 -2.13
C LEU A 96 8.73 9.99 -0.92
N LEU A 97 9.23 10.78 0.02
CA LEU A 97 9.94 10.26 1.20
C LEU A 97 9.02 9.41 2.10
N VAL A 98 7.78 9.87 2.34
CA VAL A 98 6.79 9.10 3.10
C VAL A 98 6.40 7.83 2.34
N GLY A 99 6.23 7.91 1.01
CA GLY A 99 5.94 6.74 0.17
C GLY A 99 7.03 5.65 0.26
N LEU A 100 8.30 6.04 0.23
CA LEU A 100 9.43 5.12 0.44
C LEU A 100 9.46 4.55 1.86
N GLY A 101 9.12 5.35 2.86
CA GLY A 101 8.94 4.89 4.24
C GLY A 101 7.83 3.85 4.35
N MET A 102 6.67 4.09 3.73
CA MET A 102 5.56 3.12 3.68
C MET A 102 5.95 1.81 2.99
N LEU A 103 6.66 1.89 1.86
CA LEU A 103 7.19 0.72 1.17
C LEU A 103 8.10 -0.13 2.09
N SER A 104 8.93 0.55 2.89
CA SER A 104 9.81 -0.10 3.86
C SER A 104 9.03 -0.75 5.00
N LEU A 105 8.02 -0.05 5.53
CA LEU A 105 7.13 -0.56 6.59
C LEU A 105 6.38 -1.82 6.16
N ILE A 106 5.80 -1.86 4.95
CA ILE A 106 5.06 -3.05 4.49
C ILE A 106 5.99 -4.24 4.24
N ALA A 107 7.18 -4.00 3.69
CA ALA A 107 8.15 -5.06 3.44
C ALA A 107 8.62 -5.69 4.76
N LEU A 108 8.95 -4.86 5.75
CA LEU A 108 9.30 -5.31 7.10
C LEU A 108 8.13 -6.01 7.79
N ALA A 109 6.91 -5.51 7.64
CA ALA A 109 5.75 -6.17 8.23
C ALA A 109 5.49 -7.54 7.59
N ALA A 110 5.62 -7.67 6.27
CA ALA A 110 5.43 -8.92 5.55
C ALA A 110 6.51 -9.95 5.91
N SER A 111 7.76 -9.53 6.09
CA SER A 111 8.88 -10.43 6.44
C SER A 111 8.74 -11.09 7.82
N LEU A 112 7.89 -10.55 8.70
CA LEU A 112 7.57 -11.16 10.00
C LEU A 112 6.64 -12.39 9.89
N SER A 113 6.08 -12.67 8.71
CA SER A 113 5.11 -13.75 8.49
C SER A 113 5.59 -15.13 8.98
N PRO A 114 6.82 -15.59 8.72
CA PRO A 114 7.30 -16.90 9.20
C PRO A 114 7.32 -16.97 10.73
N LEU A 115 7.79 -15.92 11.41
CA LEU A 115 7.80 -15.87 12.88
C LEU A 115 6.38 -15.88 13.47
N MET A 116 5.45 -15.15 12.83
CA MET A 116 4.05 -15.14 13.26
C MET A 116 3.37 -16.51 13.05
N GLN A 117 3.68 -17.20 11.95
CA GLN A 117 3.20 -18.55 11.66
C GLN A 117 3.73 -19.56 12.69
N ALA A 118 4.98 -19.39 13.14
CA ALA A 118 5.56 -20.12 14.27
C ALA A 118 4.98 -19.72 15.65
N GLY A 119 3.97 -18.85 15.71
CA GLY A 119 3.28 -18.49 16.94
C GLY A 119 3.88 -17.32 17.73
N ASN A 120 4.97 -16.70 17.25
CA ASN A 120 5.64 -15.60 17.96
C ASN A 120 4.70 -14.39 18.17
N LEU A 121 4.41 -14.07 19.44
CA LEU A 121 3.49 -13.00 19.80
C LEU A 121 4.10 -11.59 19.64
N ILE A 122 5.41 -11.45 19.82
CA ILE A 122 6.12 -10.17 19.62
C ILE A 122 6.07 -9.81 18.14
N ALA A 123 6.40 -10.75 17.26
CA ALA A 123 6.31 -10.57 15.81
C ALA A 123 4.90 -10.12 15.37
N ARG A 124 3.84 -10.70 15.96
CA ARG A 124 2.45 -10.27 15.70
C ARG A 124 2.18 -8.84 16.14
N LYS A 125 2.65 -8.44 17.32
CA LYS A 125 2.48 -7.05 17.81
C LYS A 125 3.23 -6.05 16.93
N VAL A 126 4.48 -6.37 16.56
CA VAL A 126 5.29 -5.53 15.67
C VAL A 126 4.64 -5.42 14.29
N HIS A 127 4.21 -6.54 13.70
CA HIS A 127 3.49 -6.54 12.42
C HIS A 127 2.25 -5.65 12.46
N VAL A 128 1.43 -5.73 13.51
CA VAL A 128 0.26 -4.86 13.67
C VAL A 128 0.68 -3.39 13.81
N GLY A 129 1.68 -3.09 14.64
CA GLY A 129 2.18 -1.72 14.80
C GLY A 129 2.67 -1.11 13.50
N LEU A 130 3.51 -1.83 12.75
CA LEU A 130 4.01 -1.41 11.44
C LEU A 130 2.87 -1.12 10.46
N ASN A 131 1.87 -2.01 10.37
CA ASN A 131 0.74 -1.83 9.47
C ASN A 131 -0.21 -0.71 9.91
N MET A 132 -0.41 -0.48 11.21
CA MET A 132 -1.21 0.65 11.67
C MET A 132 -0.52 1.98 11.35
N THR A 133 0.80 2.07 11.54
CA THR A 133 1.58 3.23 11.10
C THR A 133 1.50 3.43 9.60
N LEU A 134 1.66 2.35 8.82
CA LEU A 134 1.52 2.40 7.37
C LEU A 134 0.15 2.93 6.96
N MET A 135 -0.94 2.44 7.57
CA MET A 135 -2.30 2.84 7.19
C MET A 135 -2.58 4.30 7.52
N THR A 136 -2.09 4.80 8.65
CA THR A 136 -2.14 6.22 8.99
C THR A 136 -1.39 7.07 7.97
N LEU A 137 -0.15 6.69 7.63
CA LEU A 137 0.63 7.38 6.61
C LEU A 137 -0.06 7.32 5.25
N PHE A 138 -0.66 6.19 4.89
CA PHE A 138 -1.32 6.01 3.60
C PHE A 138 -2.55 6.90 3.46
N LEU A 139 -3.38 7.01 4.51
CA LEU A 139 -4.51 7.94 4.53
C LEU A 139 -4.03 9.39 4.38
N TRP A 140 -2.93 9.77 5.02
CA TRP A 140 -2.35 11.10 4.83
C TRP A 140 -1.80 11.29 3.42
N GLN A 141 -1.16 10.28 2.84
CA GLN A 141 -0.64 10.31 1.47
C GLN A 141 -1.75 10.36 0.42
N ALA A 142 -2.94 9.80 0.70
CA ALA A 142 -4.08 9.97 -0.19
C ALA A 142 -4.47 11.45 -0.33
N VAL A 143 -4.44 12.21 0.77
CA VAL A 143 -4.70 13.66 0.75
C VAL A 143 -3.58 14.41 0.02
N SER A 144 -2.31 14.17 0.41
CA SER A 144 -1.18 14.88 -0.20
C SER A 144 -0.99 14.54 -1.69
N GLY A 145 -1.29 13.31 -2.10
CA GLY A 145 -1.30 12.88 -3.50
C GLY A 145 -2.34 13.61 -4.33
N MET A 146 -3.55 13.79 -3.81
CA MET A 146 -4.59 14.57 -4.51
C MET A 146 -4.24 16.06 -4.63
N GLN A 147 -3.48 16.62 -3.69
CA GLN A 147 -2.93 17.98 -3.84
C GLN A 147 -1.95 18.08 -5.02
N ILE A 148 -1.16 17.03 -5.28
CA ILE A 148 -0.28 16.95 -6.45
C ILE A 148 -1.10 16.83 -7.73
N VAL A 149 -2.11 15.96 -7.76
CA VAL A 149 -3.03 15.83 -8.90
C VAL A 149 -3.68 17.17 -9.23
N ASN A 150 -4.18 17.90 -8.23
CA ASN A 150 -4.76 19.23 -8.43
C ASN A 150 -3.76 20.21 -9.03
N LYS A 151 -2.51 20.23 -8.55
CA LYS A 151 -1.46 21.07 -9.14
C LYS A 151 -1.20 20.77 -10.62
N ILE A 152 -1.26 19.49 -11.01
CA ILE A 152 -1.11 19.07 -12.42
C ILE A 152 -2.29 19.55 -13.26
N LEU A 153 -3.52 19.44 -12.74
CA LEU A 153 -4.74 19.85 -13.45
C LEU A 153 -4.90 21.38 -13.58
N THR A 154 -4.39 22.13 -12.60
CA THR A 154 -4.49 23.61 -12.58
C THR A 154 -3.23 24.30 -13.10
N ALA A 155 -2.21 23.54 -13.49
CA ALA A 155 -1.01 24.13 -14.07
C ALA A 155 -1.38 24.80 -15.41
N PRO A 156 -0.93 26.04 -15.67
CA PRO A 156 -1.13 26.66 -16.98
C PRO A 156 -0.45 25.79 -18.04
N ALA A 157 -1.14 25.58 -19.16
CA ALA A 157 -0.54 24.92 -20.31
C ALA A 157 0.61 25.81 -20.82
N THR A 158 1.84 25.34 -20.62
CA THR A 158 3.05 25.92 -21.22
C THR A 158 3.34 25.26 -22.55
#